data_AF-A0A5R9C0U3-F1
#
_entry.id   AF-A0A5R9C0U3-F1
#
_cell.length_a   1.000
_cell.length_b   1.000
_cell.length_c   1.000
_cell.angle_alpha   90.00
_cell.angle_beta   90.00
_cell.angle_gamma   90.00
#
_symmetry.space_group_name_H-M   'P 1'
#
loop_
_entity.id
_entity.type
_entity.pdbx_description
1 polymer ?
#
loop_
_entity_poly.entity_id
_entity_poly.type
_entity_poly.pdbx_seq_one_letter_code
_entity_poly.pdbx_strand_id
1 'polypeptide(L)'
;MMNNFTGLRKELYENLTNENEDYYKLANIFCLLFSFFDKISFFLYKHFELVPPNKNEKRVNMNSIWKCSDKKGNKLLDYKNPFLFNLYWMRKEYRDENDLELRSYLLPDAQELSDYRNFLEHKAYSFLENSDLYYIDPELLESRTERLMQLVRNMILSTIGLLDVESKLVNEKTGERDMNLVFLNHQLF
;
A
#
# COMPACT_ATOMS: atom_id res chain seq x y z
N MET A 1 -24.17 8.87 -26.88
CA MET A 1 -23.19 8.54 -25.83
C MET A 1 -22.07 7.58 -26.26
N MET A 2 -22.19 6.86 -27.39
CA MET A 2 -21.17 5.89 -27.85
C MET A 2 -19.96 6.53 -28.60
N ASN A 3 -20.14 7.72 -29.18
CA ASN A 3 -19.11 8.39 -30.00
C ASN A 3 -17.95 9.02 -29.20
N ASN A 4 -18.12 9.31 -27.91
CA ASN A 4 -17.05 9.88 -27.09
C ASN A 4 -16.02 8.82 -26.66
N PHE A 5 -16.43 7.56 -26.48
CA PHE A 5 -15.53 6.49 -26.05
C PHE A 5 -14.55 6.07 -27.15
N THR A 6 -14.94 6.14 -28.42
CA THR A 6 -14.04 5.89 -29.55
C THR A 6 -13.03 7.01 -29.74
N GLY A 7 -13.42 8.27 -29.53
CA GLY A 7 -12.51 9.42 -29.50
C GLY A 7 -11.48 9.30 -28.38
N LEU A 8 -11.93 9.06 -27.14
CA LEU A 8 -11.07 8.91 -25.97
C LEU A 8 -10.06 7.76 -26.11
N ARG A 9 -10.49 6.64 -26.68
CA ARG A 9 -9.58 5.50 -26.95
C ARG A 9 -8.56 5.83 -28.03
N LYS A 10 -8.98 6.51 -29.10
CA LYS A 10 -8.08 6.92 -30.17
C LYS A 10 -7.01 7.88 -29.64
N GLU A 11 -7.41 8.87 -28.86
CA GLU A 11 -6.51 9.83 -28.21
C GLU A 11 -5.52 9.14 -27.26
N LEU A 12 -5.99 8.19 -26.44
CA LEU A 12 -5.13 7.32 -25.63
C LEU A 12 -4.04 6.61 -26.46
N TYR A 13 -4.42 5.99 -27.58
CA TYR A 13 -3.47 5.28 -28.44
C TYR A 13 -2.49 6.23 -29.14
N GLU A 14 -2.95 7.39 -29.60
CA GLU A 14 -2.10 8.40 -30.24
C GLU A 14 -1.09 8.99 -29.26
N ASN A 15 -1.52 9.25 -28.02
CA ASN A 15 -0.64 9.71 -26.94
C ASN A 15 0.41 8.65 -26.57
N LEU A 16 0.02 7.39 -26.41
CA LEU A 16 0.95 6.26 -26.15
C LEU A 16 2.06 6.14 -27.21
N THR A 17 1.77 6.44 -28.48
CA THR A 17 2.74 6.34 -29.57
C THR A 17 3.68 7.54 -29.73
N ASN A 18 3.27 8.72 -29.24
CA ASN A 18 4.00 9.98 -29.42
C ASN A 18 4.74 10.46 -28.16
N GLU A 19 4.48 9.83 -27.02
CA GLU A 19 5.02 10.22 -25.71
C GLU A 19 6.35 9.51 -25.37
N ASN A 20 7.06 10.06 -24.39
CA ASN A 20 8.32 9.51 -23.91
C ASN A 20 8.05 8.17 -23.20
N GLU A 21 8.60 7.07 -23.75
CA GLU A 21 8.50 5.71 -23.20
C GLU A 21 8.91 5.65 -21.71
N ASP A 22 9.80 6.55 -21.29
CA ASP A 22 10.30 6.59 -19.91
C ASP A 22 9.23 7.03 -18.90
N TYR A 23 8.25 7.87 -19.29
CA TYR A 23 7.15 8.27 -18.40
C TYR A 23 6.16 7.12 -18.16
N TYR A 24 5.93 6.28 -19.16
CA TYR A 24 5.15 5.05 -18.99
C TYR A 24 5.87 4.01 -18.14
N LYS A 25 7.21 3.90 -18.26
CA LYS A 25 8.01 3.08 -17.34
C LYS A 25 7.87 3.59 -15.92
N LEU A 26 7.95 4.91 -15.71
CA LEU A 26 7.76 5.54 -14.42
C LEU A 26 6.37 5.26 -13.83
N ALA A 27 5.30 5.42 -14.61
CA ALA A 27 3.94 5.05 -14.19
C ALA A 27 3.82 3.57 -13.79
N ASN A 28 4.43 2.66 -14.54
CA ASN A 28 4.45 1.24 -14.19
C ASN A 28 5.21 0.97 -12.89
N ILE A 29 6.34 1.65 -12.66
CA ILE A 29 7.10 1.57 -11.39
C ILE A 29 6.22 2.05 -10.24
N PHE A 30 5.53 3.18 -10.41
CA PHE A 30 4.60 3.72 -9.42
C PHE A 30 3.51 2.71 -9.02
N CYS A 31 2.81 2.13 -10.01
CA CYS A 31 1.80 1.09 -9.75
C CYS A 31 2.39 -0.17 -9.12
N LEU A 32 3.59 -0.60 -9.54
CA LEU A 32 4.29 -1.73 -8.95
C LEU A 32 4.59 -1.50 -7.47
N LEU A 33 5.01 -0.30 -7.09
CA LEU A 33 5.27 0.05 -5.69
C LEU A 33 4.00 -0.02 -4.84
N PHE A 34 2.86 0.43 -5.37
CA PHE A 34 1.57 0.28 -4.68
C PHE A 34 1.18 -1.18 -4.43
N SER A 35 1.59 -2.11 -5.30
CA SER A 35 1.34 -3.53 -5.07
C SER A 35 2.03 -4.10 -3.81
N PHE A 36 3.06 -3.43 -3.27
CA PHE A 36 3.70 -3.87 -2.03
C PHE A 36 2.78 -3.78 -0.81
N PHE A 37 1.84 -2.83 -0.79
CA PHE A 37 0.87 -2.73 0.29
C PHE A 37 0.01 -4.00 0.39
N ASP A 38 -0.49 -4.49 -0.74
CA ASP A 38 -1.28 -5.72 -0.79
C ASP A 38 -0.42 -6.96 -0.49
N LYS A 39 0.82 -7.01 -0.99
CA LYS A 39 1.76 -8.11 -0.69
C LYS A 39 2.09 -8.20 0.80
N ILE A 40 2.36 -7.07 1.45
CA ILE A 40 2.63 -7.03 2.90
C ILE A 40 1.37 -7.39 3.68
N SER A 41 0.21 -6.90 3.27
CA SER A 41 -1.07 -7.26 3.89
C SER A 41 -1.34 -8.76 3.82
N PHE A 42 -1.09 -9.36 2.65
CA PHE A 42 -1.22 -10.80 2.45
C PHE A 42 -0.18 -11.60 3.22
N PHE A 43 1.04 -11.08 3.34
CA PHE A 43 2.07 -11.66 4.19
C PHE A 43 1.62 -11.70 5.65
N LEU A 44 1.19 -10.56 6.21
CA LEU A 44 0.69 -10.47 7.60
C LEU A 44 -0.52 -11.40 7.81
N TYR A 45 -1.43 -11.44 6.84
CA TYR A 45 -2.59 -12.33 6.84
C TYR A 45 -2.20 -13.80 7.04
N LYS A 46 -1.24 -14.28 6.25
CA LYS A 46 -0.78 -15.67 6.33
C LYS A 46 0.12 -15.91 7.55
N HIS A 47 1.00 -14.98 7.88
CA HIS A 47 1.96 -15.13 8.98
C HIS A 47 1.28 -15.24 10.34
N PHE A 48 0.27 -14.40 10.60
CA PHE A 48 -0.47 -14.39 11.87
C PHE A 48 -1.73 -15.28 11.85
N GLU A 49 -1.92 -16.08 10.80
CA GLU A 49 -3.11 -16.93 10.59
C GLU A 49 -4.44 -16.20 10.84
N LEU A 50 -4.53 -14.97 10.33
CA LEU A 50 -5.67 -14.11 10.59
C LEU A 50 -6.92 -14.61 9.85
N VAL A 51 -8.08 -14.26 10.37
CA VAL A 51 -9.40 -14.53 9.79
C VAL A 51 -10.10 -13.20 9.56
N PRO A 52 -10.52 -12.89 8.33
CA PRO A 52 -11.21 -11.63 8.06
C PRO A 52 -12.66 -11.69 8.58
N PRO A 53 -13.25 -10.56 9.05
CA PRO A 53 -14.61 -10.55 9.62
C PRO A 53 -15.67 -11.17 8.71
N ASN A 54 -15.55 -10.97 7.40
CA ASN A 54 -16.49 -11.45 6.39
C ASN A 54 -16.08 -12.82 5.79
N LYS A 55 -15.07 -13.50 6.36
CA LYS A 55 -14.49 -14.77 5.85
C LYS A 55 -14.09 -14.74 4.38
N ASN A 56 -13.82 -13.55 3.84
CA ASN A 56 -13.45 -13.35 2.44
C ASN A 56 -11.98 -12.95 2.32
N GLU A 57 -11.11 -13.94 2.08
CA GLU A 57 -9.66 -13.71 1.94
C GLU A 57 -9.31 -12.75 0.80
N LYS A 58 -10.13 -12.71 -0.27
CA LYS A 58 -9.89 -11.86 -1.45
C LYS A 58 -10.03 -10.36 -1.17
N ARG A 59 -10.57 -9.99 0.00
CA ARG A 59 -10.76 -8.59 0.41
C ARG A 59 -9.74 -8.12 1.45
N VAL A 60 -8.71 -8.91 1.71
CA VAL A 60 -7.61 -8.51 2.58
C VAL A 60 -6.70 -7.54 1.82
N ASN A 61 -6.60 -6.32 2.34
CA ASN A 61 -5.73 -5.26 1.87
C ASN A 61 -5.16 -4.51 3.08
N MET A 62 -4.34 -3.49 2.83
CA MET A 62 -3.62 -2.79 3.91
C MET A 62 -4.54 -2.08 4.89
N ASN A 63 -5.77 -1.75 4.50
CA ASN A 63 -6.74 -1.11 5.40
C ASN A 63 -7.59 -2.13 6.16
N SER A 64 -7.98 -3.24 5.52
CA SER A 64 -8.85 -4.25 6.11
C SER A 64 -8.12 -5.24 7.03
N ILE A 65 -6.82 -5.48 6.83
CA ILE A 65 -6.05 -6.49 7.58
C ILE A 65 -6.05 -6.25 9.10
N TRP A 66 -6.11 -4.99 9.53
CA TRP A 66 -6.14 -4.60 10.95
C TRP A 66 -7.46 -4.89 11.66
N LYS A 67 -8.51 -5.23 10.90
CA LYS A 67 -9.81 -5.67 11.42
C LYS A 67 -9.90 -7.19 11.53
N CYS A 68 -8.95 -7.93 10.95
CA CYS A 68 -8.87 -9.38 11.05
C CYS A 68 -8.37 -9.80 12.44
N SER A 69 -8.72 -11.02 12.84
CA SER A 69 -8.30 -11.60 14.12
C SER A 69 -7.81 -13.03 13.93
N ASP A 70 -6.89 -13.48 14.78
CA ASP A 70 -6.48 -14.88 14.83
C ASP A 70 -7.62 -15.78 15.38
N LYS A 71 -7.35 -17.09 15.50
CA LYS A 71 -8.28 -18.08 16.07
C LYS A 71 -8.64 -17.81 17.54
N LYS A 72 -7.79 -17.08 18.27
CA LYS A 72 -7.97 -16.70 19.69
C LYS A 72 -8.68 -15.34 19.84
N GLY A 73 -8.97 -14.64 18.73
CA GLY A 73 -9.63 -13.34 18.71
C GLY A 73 -8.68 -12.14 18.79
N ASN A 74 -7.37 -12.36 18.78
CA ASN A 74 -6.37 -11.28 18.82
C ASN A 74 -6.24 -10.61 17.46
N LYS A 75 -6.19 -9.28 17.45
CA LYS A 75 -5.86 -8.47 16.27
C LYS A 75 -4.37 -8.17 16.24
N LEU A 76 -3.87 -7.73 15.09
CA LEU A 76 -2.45 -7.38 14.91
C LEU A 76 -1.91 -6.43 15.98
N LEU A 77 -2.66 -5.40 16.38
CA LEU A 77 -2.18 -4.45 17.39
C LEU A 77 -2.10 -5.05 18.80
N ASP A 78 -2.79 -6.16 19.06
CA ASP A 78 -2.69 -6.89 20.33
C ASP A 78 -1.35 -7.64 20.43
N TYR A 79 -0.66 -7.86 19.30
CA TYR A 79 0.64 -8.52 19.30
C TYR A 79 1.76 -7.65 19.89
N LYS A 80 1.53 -6.37 20.23
CA LYS A 80 2.51 -5.48 20.86
C LYS A 80 3.91 -5.48 20.20
N ASN A 81 4.00 -5.82 18.92
CA ASN A 81 5.24 -5.79 18.16
C ASN A 81 5.42 -4.35 17.63
N PRO A 82 6.49 -3.63 18.01
CA PRO A 82 6.70 -2.24 17.61
C PRO A 82 6.63 -2.03 16.09
N PHE A 83 7.07 -3.01 15.31
CA PHE A 83 7.06 -2.92 13.86
C PHE A 83 5.67 -3.08 13.24
N LEU A 84 4.73 -3.74 13.92
CA LEU A 84 3.32 -3.71 13.53
C LEU A 84 2.73 -2.31 13.69
N PHE A 85 3.14 -1.55 14.71
CA PHE A 85 2.74 -0.15 14.83
C PHE A 85 3.31 0.70 13.69
N ASN A 86 4.58 0.49 13.32
CA ASN A 86 5.17 1.19 12.17
C ASN A 86 4.38 0.92 10.88
N LEU A 87 4.06 -0.35 10.60
CA LEU A 87 3.23 -0.74 9.46
C LEU A 87 1.81 -0.15 9.53
N TYR A 88 1.21 -0.09 10.72
CA TYR A 88 -0.10 0.51 10.95
C TYR A 88 -0.13 2.00 10.60
N TRP A 89 0.95 2.74 10.92
CA TRP A 89 1.03 4.16 10.58
C TRP A 89 1.37 4.40 9.12
N MET A 90 2.25 3.58 8.53
CA MET A 90 2.58 3.67 7.09
C MET A 90 1.37 3.39 6.19
N ARG A 91 0.37 2.62 6.65
CA ARG A 91 -0.89 2.45 5.90
C ARG A 91 -1.65 3.75 5.69
N LYS A 92 -1.40 4.80 6.49
CA LYS A 92 -2.09 6.07 6.32
C LYS A 92 -1.72 6.77 5.02
N GLU A 93 -0.61 6.38 4.39
CA GLU A 93 -0.30 6.80 3.02
C GLU A 93 -1.16 6.07 1.98
N TYR A 94 -1.72 4.91 2.34
CA TYR A 94 -2.57 4.08 1.51
C TYR A 94 -4.05 4.44 1.72
N ARG A 95 -4.54 5.39 0.92
CA ARG A 95 -5.94 5.81 1.00
C ARG A 95 -6.87 4.69 0.51
N ASP A 96 -7.89 4.41 1.31
CA ASP A 96 -9.15 3.81 0.85
C ASP A 96 -10.23 4.88 1.10
N GLU A 97 -10.96 5.24 0.05
CA GLU A 97 -11.85 6.41 -0.01
C GLU A 97 -12.91 6.46 1.11
N ASN A 98 -13.14 5.32 1.76
CA ASN A 98 -14.19 5.05 2.72
C ASN A 98 -13.82 5.32 4.20
N ASP A 99 -12.57 5.63 4.53
CA ASP A 99 -12.16 5.87 5.92
C ASP A 99 -12.12 7.37 6.25
N LEU A 100 -13.29 7.93 6.57
CA LEU A 100 -13.48 9.34 6.95
C LEU A 100 -12.69 9.73 8.21
N GLU A 101 -12.47 8.79 9.14
CA GLU A 101 -11.73 9.03 10.38
C GLU A 101 -10.23 9.19 10.15
N LEU A 102 -9.68 8.52 9.14
CA LEU A 102 -8.27 8.64 8.77
C LEU A 102 -7.95 9.94 8.04
N ARG A 103 -8.92 10.59 7.38
CA ARG A 103 -8.70 11.77 6.52
C ARG A 103 -7.99 12.93 7.20
N SER A 104 -8.27 13.18 8.48
CA SER A 104 -7.62 14.26 9.25
C SER A 104 -6.17 13.97 9.64
N TYR A 105 -5.72 12.72 9.48
CA TYR A 105 -4.38 12.27 9.83
C TYR A 105 -3.56 11.81 8.61
N LEU A 106 -4.08 12.01 7.39
CA LEU A 106 -3.35 11.70 6.16
C LEU A 106 -2.29 12.77 5.91
N LEU A 107 -1.18 12.36 5.28
CA LEU A 107 -0.23 13.33 4.75
C LEU A 107 -0.88 14.15 3.61
N PRO A 108 -0.51 15.43 3.44
CA PRO A 108 -1.15 16.33 2.47
C PRO A 108 -1.21 15.79 1.04
N ASP A 109 -0.25 14.94 0.66
CA ASP A 109 -0.10 14.34 -0.67
C ASP A 109 -0.64 12.90 -0.78
N ALA A 110 -1.13 12.29 0.31
CA ALA A 110 -1.72 10.95 0.25
C ALA A 110 -2.97 10.89 -0.66
N GLN A 111 -3.68 12.02 -0.78
CA GLN A 111 -4.78 12.19 -1.72
C GLN A 111 -4.30 12.08 -3.17
N GLU A 112 -3.27 12.85 -3.51
CA GLU A 112 -2.69 12.90 -4.84
C GLU A 112 -2.12 11.53 -5.26
N LEU A 113 -1.43 10.85 -4.35
CA LEU A 113 -0.92 9.50 -4.58
C LEU A 113 -2.03 8.49 -4.91
N SER A 114 -3.16 8.56 -4.20
CA SER A 114 -4.32 7.73 -4.46
C SER A 114 -4.98 8.06 -5.79
N ASP A 115 -5.07 9.33 -6.14
CA ASP A 115 -5.68 9.78 -7.38
C ASP A 115 -4.83 9.34 -8.57
N TYR A 116 -3.50 9.54 -8.51
CA TYR A 116 -2.56 9.07 -9.52
C TYR A 116 -2.68 7.57 -9.71
N ARG A 117 -2.69 6.77 -8.64
CA ARG A 117 -2.87 5.32 -8.74
C ARG A 117 -4.18 4.97 -9.44
N ASN A 118 -5.30 5.58 -9.05
CA ASN A 118 -6.60 5.31 -9.64
C ASN A 118 -6.64 5.63 -11.15
N PHE A 119 -6.02 6.74 -11.55
CA PHE A 119 -5.90 7.10 -12.96
C PHE A 119 -5.00 6.14 -13.72
N LEU A 120 -3.80 5.85 -13.19
CA LEU A 120 -2.81 4.98 -13.82
C LEU A 120 -3.28 3.52 -13.95
N GLU A 121 -4.05 2.99 -12.97
CA GLU A 121 -4.51 1.60 -12.97
C GLU A 121 -5.85 1.40 -13.69
N HIS A 122 -6.76 2.39 -13.64
CA HIS A 122 -8.18 2.15 -13.95
C HIS A 122 -8.83 3.20 -14.86
N LYS A 123 -8.17 4.31 -15.18
CA LYS A 123 -8.76 5.38 -16.02
C LYS A 123 -7.83 5.78 -17.16
N ALA A 124 -8.29 6.72 -17.97
CA ALA A 124 -7.50 7.31 -19.05
C ALA A 124 -6.69 8.50 -18.50
N TYR A 125 -5.43 8.62 -18.93
CA TYR A 125 -4.52 9.71 -18.58
C TYR A 125 -3.60 10.05 -19.76
N SER A 126 -2.92 11.20 -19.69
CA SER A 126 -1.87 11.60 -20.63
C SER A 126 -0.77 12.38 -19.90
N PHE A 127 0.44 12.34 -20.45
CA PHE A 127 1.56 13.19 -20.03
C PHE A 127 1.65 14.49 -20.83
N LEU A 128 0.69 14.76 -21.70
CA LEU A 128 0.58 16.01 -22.47
C LEU A 128 -0.46 16.92 -21.82
N GLU A 129 -0.04 18.11 -21.41
CA GLU A 129 -0.89 19.08 -20.73
C GLU A 129 -2.10 19.54 -21.57
N ASN A 130 -1.98 19.47 -22.90
CA ASN A 130 -3.01 19.90 -23.85
C ASN A 130 -3.98 18.77 -24.28
N SER A 131 -3.91 17.60 -23.67
CA SER A 131 -4.84 16.49 -23.96
C SER A 131 -6.19 16.71 -23.26
N ASP A 132 -7.27 16.14 -23.81
CA ASP A 132 -8.58 16.08 -23.13
C ASP A 132 -8.60 15.04 -21.98
N LEU A 133 -7.51 14.30 -21.79
CA LEU A 133 -7.33 13.30 -20.74
C LEU A 133 -6.84 13.94 -19.42
N TYR A 134 -6.92 13.17 -18.33
CA TYR A 134 -6.33 13.60 -17.06
C TYR A 134 -4.82 13.75 -17.20
N TYR A 135 -4.34 14.99 -17.07
CA TYR A 135 -2.92 15.29 -17.13
C TYR A 135 -2.22 14.82 -15.87
N ILE A 136 -1.15 14.04 -16.05
CA ILE A 136 -0.21 13.69 -15.00
C ILE A 136 1.10 14.39 -15.33
N ASP A 137 1.55 15.25 -14.43
CA ASP A 137 2.87 15.88 -14.54
C ASP A 137 3.97 14.82 -14.31
N PRO A 138 4.84 14.55 -15.30
CA PRO A 138 5.92 13.58 -15.16
C PRO A 138 6.90 13.89 -14.03
N GLU A 139 7.25 15.16 -13.79
CA GLU A 139 8.22 15.55 -12.75
C GLU A 139 7.61 15.31 -11.36
N LEU A 140 6.33 15.63 -11.22
CA LEU A 140 5.59 15.36 -9.99
C LEU A 140 5.43 13.85 -9.77
N LEU A 141 5.08 13.09 -10.82
CA LEU A 141 5.02 11.62 -10.75
C LEU A 141 6.36 11.02 -10.33
N GLU A 142 7.48 11.55 -10.80
CA GLU A 142 8.82 11.10 -10.43
C GLU A 142 9.08 11.32 -8.93
N SER A 143 8.88 12.55 -8.45
CA SER A 143 9.03 12.89 -7.02
C SER A 143 8.13 12.01 -6.13
N ARG A 144 6.89 11.76 -6.56
CA ARG A 144 5.95 10.87 -5.85
C ARG A 144 6.39 9.42 -5.87
N THR A 145 6.94 8.96 -6.99
CA THR A 145 7.49 7.61 -7.11
C THR A 145 8.66 7.40 -6.16
N GLU A 146 9.60 8.35 -6.09
CA GLU A 146 10.75 8.27 -5.16
C GLU A 146 10.29 8.21 -3.69
N ARG A 147 9.33 9.04 -3.32
CA ARG A 147 8.73 9.00 -1.98
C ARG A 147 8.07 7.66 -1.69
N LEU A 148 7.32 7.12 -2.65
CA LEU A 148 6.68 5.83 -2.53
C LEU A 148 7.72 4.70 -2.41
N MET A 149 8.85 4.78 -3.10
CA MET A 149 9.98 3.85 -2.94
C MET A 149 10.55 3.88 -1.51
N GLN A 150 10.74 5.06 -0.93
CA GLN A 150 11.21 5.19 0.46
C GLN A 150 10.22 4.56 1.44
N LEU A 151 8.93 4.77 1.23
CA LEU A 151 7.88 4.17 2.03
C LEU A 151 7.86 2.64 1.90
N VAL A 152 7.92 2.11 0.68
CA VAL A 152 8.00 0.66 0.44
C VAL A 152 9.25 0.07 1.11
N ARG A 153 10.40 0.73 1.01
CA ARG A 153 11.62 0.32 1.72
C ARG A 153 11.38 0.26 3.23
N ASN A 154 10.76 1.28 3.82
CA ASN A 154 10.48 1.32 5.26
C ASN A 154 9.48 0.24 5.69
N MET A 155 8.49 -0.09 4.85
CA MET A 155 7.57 -1.21 5.09
C MET A 155 8.30 -2.56 5.05
N ILE A 156 9.21 -2.76 4.11
CA ILE A 156 10.05 -3.97 4.03
C ILE A 156 10.92 -4.09 5.29
N LEU A 157 11.63 -3.02 5.67
CA LEU A 157 12.45 -2.99 6.88
C LEU A 157 11.63 -3.26 8.14
N SER A 158 10.42 -2.71 8.23
CA SER A 158 9.52 -3.00 9.34
C SER A 158 9.06 -4.45 9.35
N THR A 159 8.83 -5.04 8.18
CA THR A 159 8.49 -6.48 8.08
C THR A 159 9.65 -7.37 8.53
N ILE A 160 10.89 -6.99 8.20
CA ILE A 160 12.10 -7.71 8.68
C ILE A 160 12.23 -7.58 10.20
N GLY A 161 12.12 -6.36 10.73
CA GLY A 161 12.18 -6.10 12.17
C GLY A 161 11.07 -6.83 12.94
N LEU A 162 9.87 -6.90 12.35
CA LEU A 162 8.76 -7.68 12.88
C LEU A 162 9.18 -9.14 13.06
N LEU A 163 9.77 -9.76 12.04
CA LEU A 163 10.17 -11.17 12.10
C LEU A 163 11.31 -11.42 13.09
N ASP A 164 12.29 -10.52 13.16
CA ASP A 164 13.35 -10.59 14.16
C ASP A 164 12.78 -10.54 15.59
N VAL A 165 11.82 -9.64 15.85
CA VAL A 165 11.14 -9.55 17.15
C VAL A 165 10.27 -10.78 17.43
N GLU A 166 9.45 -11.22 16.47
CA GLU A 166 8.57 -12.39 16.65
C GLU A 166 9.39 -13.64 16.96
N SER A 167 10.54 -13.84 16.30
CA SER A 167 11.42 -14.99 16.56
C SER A 167 11.92 -15.08 18.00
N LYS A 168 11.98 -13.95 18.72
CA LYS A 168 12.42 -13.86 20.12
C LYS A 168 11.27 -13.98 21.12
N LEU A 169 10.03 -13.78 20.66
CA LEU A 169 8.81 -13.80 21.47
C LEU A 169 8.04 -15.12 21.34
N VAL A 170 8.37 -15.93 20.34
CA VAL A 170 7.86 -17.30 20.20
C VAL A 170 8.67 -18.24 21.08
N ASN A 171 7.99 -19.01 21.92
CA ASN A 171 8.62 -20.02 22.75
C ASN A 171 9.09 -21.21 21.88
N GLU A 172 10.37 -21.54 21.93
CA GLU A 172 10.99 -22.60 21.12
C GLU A 172 10.36 -23.99 21.34
N LYS A 173 9.78 -24.25 22.51
CA LYS A 173 9.22 -25.58 22.87
C LYS A 173 7.74 -25.71 22.53
N THR A 174 6.96 -24.65 22.71
CA THR A 174 5.51 -24.68 22.46
C THR A 174 5.12 -24.12 21.11
N GLY A 175 6.02 -23.36 20.46
CA GLY A 175 5.72 -22.61 19.24
C GLY A 175 4.71 -21.47 19.45
N GLU A 176 4.33 -21.20 20.71
CA GLU A 176 3.35 -20.17 21.03
C GLU A 176 4.04 -18.83 21.32
N ARG A 177 3.45 -17.76 20.79
CA ARG A 177 3.88 -16.39 21.01
C ARG A 177 3.40 -15.86 22.36
N ASP A 178 4.31 -15.33 23.19
CA ASP A 178 3.93 -14.69 24.45
C ASP A 178 3.36 -13.29 24.21
N MET A 179 2.06 -13.12 24.48
CA MET A 179 1.34 -11.87 24.23
C MET A 179 1.62 -10.75 25.24
N ASN A 180 2.25 -11.07 26.36
CA ASN A 180 2.52 -10.11 27.44
C ASN A 180 3.90 -9.46 27.30
N LEU A 181 4.80 -10.07 26.54
CA LEU A 181 6.15 -9.58 26.34
C LEU A 181 6.23 -8.60 25.17
N VAL A 182 6.98 -7.52 25.38
CA VAL A 182 7.39 -6.57 24.35
C VAL A 182 8.91 -6.63 24.27
N PHE A 183 9.43 -6.91 23.09
CA PHE A 183 10.87 -6.86 22.85
C PHE A 183 11.22 -5.51 22.21
N LEU A 184 11.96 -4.68 22.94
CA LEU A 184 12.52 -3.44 22.45
C LEU A 184 14.04 -3.63 22.34
N ASN A 185 14.53 -3.80 21.11
CA ASN A 185 15.97 -3.79 20.87
C ASN A 185 16.41 -2.37 20.51
N HIS A 186 17.24 -1.78 21.36
CA HIS A 186 17.76 -0.42 21.14
C HIS A 186 18.74 -0.32 19.95
N GLN A 187 19.16 -1.46 19.37
CA GLN A 187 20.13 -1.49 18.26
C GLN A 187 19.50 -1.41 16.86
N LEU A 188 18.17 -1.40 16.73
CA LEU A 188 17.45 -1.34 15.45
C LEU A 188 16.91 0.07 15.13
N PHE A 189 17.23 1.08 15.95
CA PHE A 189 16.81 2.47 15.78
C PHE A 189 17.98 3.36 15.38
#